data_AF-A0A850NBL4-F1
#
_entry.id   AF-A0A850NBL4-F1
#
_cell.length_a   1.000
_cell.length_b   1.000
_cell.length_c   1.000
_cell.angle_alpha   90.00
_cell.angle_beta   90.00
_cell.angle_gamma   90.00
#
_symmetry.space_group_name_H-M   'P 1'
#
loop_
_entity.id
_entity.type
_entity.pdbx_description
1 polymer ?
#
loop_
_entity_poly.entity_id
_entity_poly.type
_entity_poly.pdbx_seq_one_letter_code
_entity_poly.pdbx_strand_id
1 'polypeptide(L)'
;MFMLQLFSLLSYGIIAYQDVRDREVTWIWFPLLGICLGLVHGLQVGFLVFVYAVITNLMLTSGILLMLWAVVRYVLKKPFLNVSFGLGDLLFLYAMALGFPTMTYVYLLVASLLFSLVAFIPMKLFLKVNTVPMAGLMGLFLMAITLLSLLPGAPSLYAY
;
A
#
# COMPACT_ATOMS: atom_id res chain seq x y z
N MET A 1 12.69 -16.58 -0.61
CA MET A 1 12.39 -15.30 -1.29
C MET A 1 11.18 -15.42 -2.22
N PHE A 2 11.23 -16.28 -3.26
CA PHE A 2 10.11 -16.46 -4.20
C PHE A 2 8.78 -16.84 -3.53
N MET A 3 8.80 -17.77 -2.55
CA MET A 3 7.59 -18.13 -1.79
C MET A 3 6.97 -16.92 -1.06
N LEU A 4 7.77 -16.06 -0.45
CA LEU A 4 7.27 -14.85 0.24
C LEU A 4 6.67 -13.84 -0.74
N GLN A 5 7.28 -13.69 -1.92
CA GLN A 5 6.73 -12.86 -2.98
C GLN A 5 5.39 -13.40 -3.49
N LEU A 6 5.27 -14.72 -3.66
CA LEU A 6 4.01 -15.35 -4.03
C LEU A 6 2.92 -15.11 -2.96
N PHE A 7 3.27 -15.22 -1.67
CA PHE A 7 2.34 -14.89 -0.58
C PHE A 7 1.93 -13.40 -0.57
N SER A 8 2.86 -12.50 -0.86
CA SER A 8 2.54 -11.06 -1.00
C SER A 8 1.60 -10.79 -2.17
N LEU A 9 1.82 -11.45 -3.33
CA LEU A 9 0.95 -11.37 -4.51
C LEU A 9 -0.47 -11.85 -4.20
N LEU A 10 -0.60 -12.99 -3.52
CA LEU A 10 -1.90 -13.50 -3.09
C LEU A 10 -2.58 -12.52 -2.12
N SER A 11 -1.83 -11.97 -1.17
CA SER A 11 -2.36 -11.00 -0.19
C SER A 11 -2.85 -9.72 -0.89
N TYR A 12 -2.10 -9.18 -1.85
CA TYR A 12 -2.54 -8.04 -2.67
C TYR A 12 -3.84 -8.35 -3.42
N GLY A 13 -3.92 -9.52 -4.06
CA GLY A 13 -5.09 -9.94 -4.80
C GLY A 13 -6.33 -10.10 -3.92
N ILE A 14 -6.18 -10.68 -2.73
CA ILE A 14 -7.28 -10.86 -1.77
C ILE A 14 -7.76 -9.50 -1.23
N ILE A 15 -6.84 -8.62 -0.84
CA ILE A 15 -7.17 -7.26 -0.38
C ILE A 15 -7.91 -6.50 -1.51
N ALA A 16 -7.40 -6.55 -2.74
CA ALA A 16 -8.03 -5.92 -3.89
C ALA A 16 -9.44 -6.46 -4.16
N TYR A 17 -9.60 -7.77 -4.13
CA TYR A 17 -10.89 -8.41 -4.36
C TYR A 17 -11.92 -8.03 -3.30
N GLN A 18 -11.54 -8.13 -2.02
CA GLN A 18 -12.42 -7.79 -0.89
C GLN A 18 -12.78 -6.30 -0.88
N ASP A 19 -11.80 -5.41 -1.11
CA ASP A 19 -12.03 -3.96 -1.09
C ASP A 19 -12.91 -3.49 -2.26
N VAL A 20 -12.75 -4.08 -3.45
CA VAL A 20 -13.59 -3.75 -4.62
C VAL A 20 -15.01 -4.27 -4.47
N ARG A 21 -15.17 -5.53 -4.05
CA ARG A 21 -16.47 -6.24 -3.97
C ARG A 21 -17.28 -5.83 -2.75
N ASP A 22 -16.69 -5.97 -1.56
CA ASP A 22 -17.41 -5.92 -0.28
C ASP A 22 -17.16 -4.61 0.47
N ARG A 23 -16.20 -3.78 0.02
CA ARG A 23 -15.78 -2.52 0.68
C ARG A 23 -15.27 -2.71 2.11
N GLU A 24 -14.99 -3.95 2.46
CA GLU A 24 -14.48 -4.37 3.75
C GLU A 24 -13.39 -5.39 3.51
N VAL A 25 -12.24 -5.17 4.13
CA VAL A 25 -11.11 -6.10 4.06
C VAL A 25 -10.90 -6.67 5.44
N THR A 26 -10.79 -7.98 5.51
CA THR A 26 -10.45 -8.66 6.77
C THR A 26 -9.07 -8.19 7.26
N TRP A 27 -9.03 -7.60 8.46
CA TRP A 27 -7.83 -6.93 9.01
C TRP A 27 -6.57 -7.79 8.88
N ILE A 28 -6.67 -9.10 9.11
CA ILE A 28 -5.55 -10.05 9.19
C ILE A 28 -4.65 -10.00 7.94
N TRP A 29 -5.18 -9.67 6.76
CA TRP A 29 -4.38 -9.60 5.54
C TRP A 29 -3.36 -8.46 5.56
N PHE A 30 -3.61 -7.35 6.25
CA PHE A 30 -2.66 -6.22 6.26
C PHE A 30 -1.40 -6.50 7.10
N PRO A 31 -1.47 -6.98 8.36
CA PRO A 31 -0.28 -7.40 9.09
C PRO A 31 0.45 -8.54 8.38
N LEU A 32 -0.28 -9.51 7.82
CA LEU A 32 0.33 -10.60 7.07
C LEU A 32 1.13 -10.06 5.86
N LEU A 33 0.54 -9.17 5.08
CA LEU A 33 1.20 -8.51 3.97
C LEU A 33 2.44 -7.73 4.44
N GLY A 34 2.32 -6.94 5.51
CA GLY A 34 3.43 -6.17 6.07
C GLY A 34 4.60 -7.05 6.53
N ILE A 35 4.32 -8.19 7.18
CA ILE A 35 5.34 -9.16 7.58
C ILE A 35 6.00 -9.77 6.34
N CYS A 36 5.22 -10.23 5.36
CA CYS A 36 5.78 -10.80 4.14
C CYS A 36 6.69 -9.82 3.41
N LEU A 37 6.24 -8.57 3.23
CA LEU A 37 7.03 -7.54 2.56
C LEU A 37 8.26 -7.13 3.36
N GLY A 38 8.12 -6.96 4.68
CA GLY A 38 9.24 -6.63 5.57
C GLY A 38 10.32 -7.72 5.57
N LEU A 39 9.92 -8.99 5.57
CA LEU A 39 10.86 -10.11 5.45
C LEU A 39 11.57 -10.11 4.09
N VAL A 40 10.85 -9.86 2.98
CA VAL A 40 11.49 -9.77 1.65
C VAL A 40 12.49 -8.61 1.62
N HIS A 41 12.11 -7.45 2.15
CA HIS A 41 12.97 -6.26 2.22
C HIS A 41 14.24 -6.51 3.05
N GLY A 42 14.09 -7.04 4.26
CA GLY A 42 15.22 -7.32 5.16
C GLY A 42 16.21 -8.34 4.58
N LEU A 43 15.70 -9.31 3.82
CA LEU A 43 16.55 -10.31 3.15
C LEU A 43 17.33 -9.77 1.94
N GLN A 44 16.93 -8.63 1.35
CA GLN A 44 17.61 -8.07 0.17
C GLN A 44 18.64 -6.99 0.49
N VAL A 45 18.38 -6.12 1.48
CA VAL A 45 19.18 -4.89 1.69
C VAL A 45 20.09 -4.98 2.92
N GLY A 46 19.90 -6.00 3.76
CA GLY A 46 20.65 -6.20 5.01
C GLY A 46 20.02 -5.47 6.20
N PHE A 47 20.28 -5.97 7.41
CA PHE A 47 19.51 -5.62 8.61
C PHE A 47 19.58 -4.13 9.01
N LEU A 48 20.76 -3.52 9.01
CA LEU A 48 20.91 -2.11 9.41
C LEU A 48 20.19 -1.17 8.45
N VAL A 49 20.41 -1.34 7.14
CA VAL A 49 19.78 -0.50 6.11
C VAL A 49 18.26 -0.70 6.13
N PHE A 50 17.80 -1.95 6.30
CA PHE A 50 16.39 -2.26 6.49
C PHE A 50 15.78 -1.49 7.67
N VAL A 51 16.40 -1.52 8.84
CA VAL A 51 15.89 -0.82 10.04
C VAL A 51 15.82 0.68 9.81
N TYR A 52 16.86 1.29 9.24
CA TYR A 52 16.84 2.73 8.92
C TYR A 52 15.73 3.06 7.92
N ALA A 53 15.63 2.32 6.82
CA ALA A 53 14.61 2.54 5.81
C ALA A 53 13.19 2.41 6.38
N VAL A 54 12.93 1.37 7.19
CA VAL A 54 11.63 1.17 7.84
C VAL A 54 11.29 2.32 8.79
N ILE A 55 12.22 2.76 9.64
CA ILE A 55 11.97 3.88 10.55
C ILE A 55 11.66 5.15 9.76
N THR A 56 12.44 5.46 8.73
CA THR A 56 12.22 6.64 7.88
C THR A 56 10.88 6.57 7.16
N ASN A 57 10.51 5.41 6.62
CA ASN A 57 9.23 5.21 5.95
C ASN A 57 8.07 5.37 6.93
N LEU A 58 8.15 4.78 8.13
CA LEU A 58 7.12 4.93 9.15
C LEU A 58 6.95 6.39 9.61
N MET A 59 8.06 7.13 9.75
CA MET A 59 8.02 8.57 10.04
C MET A 59 7.35 9.36 8.91
N LEU A 60 7.67 9.05 7.65
CA LEU A 60 7.01 9.66 6.48
C LEU A 60 5.51 9.35 6.44
N THR A 61 5.13 8.08 6.56
CA THR A 61 3.72 7.66 6.55
C THR A 61 2.93 8.31 7.68
N SER A 62 3.46 8.28 8.90
CA SER A 62 2.80 8.91 10.04
C SER A 62 2.70 10.43 9.89
N GLY A 63 3.73 11.09 9.34
CA GLY A 63 3.68 12.53 9.03
C GLY A 63 2.59 12.88 8.01
N ILE A 64 2.49 12.10 6.92
CA ILE A 64 1.44 12.28 5.90
C ILE A 64 0.05 12.05 6.52
N LEU A 65 -0.13 10.97 7.28
CA LEU A 65 -1.40 10.67 7.94
C LEU A 65 -1.80 11.72 8.98
N LEU A 66 -0.83 12.27 9.72
CA LEU A 66 -1.07 13.35 10.68
C LEU A 66 -1.52 14.63 9.96
N MET A 67 -0.89 14.97 8.84
CA MET A 67 -1.30 16.12 8.02
C MET A 67 -2.72 15.93 7.48
N LEU A 68 -3.03 14.75 6.93
CA LEU A 68 -4.37 14.41 6.46
C LEU A 68 -5.40 14.48 7.60
N TRP A 69 -5.07 13.94 8.76
CA TRP A 69 -5.91 14.01 9.95
C TRP A 69 -6.18 15.46 10.37
N ALA A 70 -5.15 16.30 10.39
CA ALA A 70 -5.29 17.70 10.73
C ALA A 70 -6.21 18.44 9.73
N VAL A 71 -6.04 18.20 8.43
CA VAL A 71 -6.91 18.79 7.40
C VAL A 71 -8.37 18.32 7.58
N VAL A 72 -8.61 17.03 7.77
CA VAL A 72 -9.97 16.51 7.93
C VAL A 72 -10.63 17.05 9.20
N ARG A 73 -9.88 17.12 10.31
CA ARG A 73 -10.40 17.56 11.60
C ARG A 73 -10.64 19.06 11.67
N TYR A 74 -9.67 19.86 11.23
CA TYR A 74 -9.70 21.31 11.40
C TYR A 74 -10.31 22.05 10.21
N VAL A 75 -10.09 21.58 8.97
CA VAL A 75 -10.63 22.24 7.76
C VAL A 75 -11.99 21.66 7.39
N LEU A 76 -12.09 20.34 7.25
CA LEU A 76 -13.34 19.68 6.81
C LEU A 76 -14.34 19.43 7.95
N LYS A 77 -13.91 19.57 9.21
CA LYS A 77 -14.71 19.36 10.43
C LYS A 77 -15.44 18.01 10.46
N LYS A 78 -14.84 16.97 9.85
CA LYS A 78 -15.37 15.60 9.82
C LYS A 78 -14.56 14.68 10.73
N PRO A 79 -15.14 13.57 11.22
CA PRO A 79 -14.36 12.51 11.82
C PRO A 79 -13.44 11.86 10.78
N PHE A 80 -12.20 11.54 11.20
CA PHE A 80 -11.16 11.01 10.33
C PHE A 80 -11.41 9.54 9.99
N LEU A 81 -11.46 8.68 11.01
CA LEU A 81 -11.71 7.24 10.85
C LEU A 81 -13.19 6.97 10.54
N ASN A 82 -13.45 5.96 9.71
CA ASN A 82 -14.77 5.42 9.34
C ASN A 82 -15.70 6.34 8.54
N VAL A 83 -15.33 7.60 8.32
CA VAL A 83 -16.12 8.54 7.48
C VAL A 83 -15.30 9.12 6.34
N SER A 84 -14.03 9.48 6.59
CA SER A 84 -13.18 10.11 5.58
C SER A 84 -12.02 9.22 5.15
N PHE A 85 -11.55 8.33 6.04
CA PHE A 85 -10.44 7.42 5.78
C PHE A 85 -10.74 6.02 6.34
N GLY A 86 -10.55 4.99 5.52
CA GLY A 86 -10.75 3.60 5.91
C GLY A 86 -9.63 3.10 6.81
N LEU A 87 -9.97 2.26 7.80
CA LEU A 87 -8.95 1.60 8.63
C LEU A 87 -8.04 0.71 7.76
N GLY A 88 -8.60 0.05 6.75
CA GLY A 88 -7.84 -0.76 5.79
C GLY A 88 -6.80 0.04 5.02
N ASP A 89 -7.15 1.25 4.53
CA ASP A 89 -6.21 2.13 3.83
C ASP A 89 -5.02 2.51 4.71
N LEU A 90 -5.28 2.81 5.99
CA LEU A 90 -4.25 3.14 6.97
C LEU A 90 -3.31 1.94 7.21
N LEU A 91 -3.88 0.74 7.44
CA LEU A 91 -3.08 -0.47 7.63
C LEU A 91 -2.27 -0.82 6.39
N PHE A 92 -2.83 -0.62 5.19
CA PHE A 92 -2.14 -0.87 3.93
C PHE A 92 -0.93 0.04 3.75
N LEU A 93 -1.08 1.34 4.06
CA LEU A 93 0.03 2.30 4.00
C LEU A 93 1.16 1.92 4.96
N TYR A 94 0.84 1.47 6.16
CA TYR A 94 1.85 0.98 7.11
C TYR A 94 2.49 -0.33 6.65
N ALA A 95 1.72 -1.28 6.10
CA ALA A 95 2.26 -2.51 5.54
C ALA A 95 3.24 -2.24 4.40
N MET A 96 2.92 -1.27 3.53
CA MET A 96 3.77 -0.83 2.44
C MET A 96 5.06 -0.16 2.93
N ALA A 97 5.00 0.61 4.03
CA ALA A 97 6.16 1.27 4.62
C ALA A 97 7.24 0.28 5.11
N LEU A 98 6.85 -0.95 5.48
CA LEU A 98 7.78 -2.01 5.87
C LEU A 98 8.48 -2.65 4.66
N GLY A 99 7.83 -2.58 3.50
CA GLY A 99 8.10 -3.47 2.37
C GLY A 99 9.19 -3.06 1.40
N PHE A 100 9.63 -1.81 1.45
CA PHE A 100 10.53 -1.24 0.43
C PHE A 100 11.53 -0.27 1.05
N PRO A 101 12.69 -0.08 0.41
CA PRO A 101 13.61 1.00 0.77
C PRO A 101 12.97 2.38 0.59
N THR A 102 13.53 3.41 1.19
CA THR A 102 12.87 4.73 1.28
C THR A 102 12.60 5.38 -0.07
N MET A 103 13.55 5.34 -1.01
CA MET A 103 13.34 5.94 -2.34
C MET A 103 12.28 5.19 -3.13
N THR A 104 12.38 3.85 -3.18
CA THR A 104 11.36 3.01 -3.84
C THR A 104 9.99 3.18 -3.18
N TYR A 105 9.93 3.22 -1.85
CA TYR A 105 8.69 3.42 -1.10
C TYR A 105 7.98 4.70 -1.51
N VAL A 106 8.70 5.84 -1.56
CA VAL A 106 8.11 7.13 -1.96
C VAL A 106 7.60 7.07 -3.41
N TYR A 107 8.38 6.51 -4.34
CA TYR A 107 7.94 6.39 -5.73
C TYR A 107 6.71 5.50 -5.88
N LEU A 108 6.70 4.34 -5.24
CA LEU A 108 5.55 3.43 -5.27
C LEU A 108 4.33 4.05 -4.58
N LEU A 109 4.51 4.77 -3.48
CA LEU A 109 3.43 5.43 -2.76
C LEU A 109 2.76 6.47 -3.66
N VAL A 110 3.53 7.40 -4.23
CA VAL A 110 2.98 8.45 -5.10
C VAL A 110 2.36 7.84 -6.36
N ALA A 111 3.03 6.89 -7.00
CA ALA A 111 2.53 6.26 -8.22
C ALA A 111 1.25 5.46 -7.98
N SER A 112 1.16 4.70 -6.87
CA SER A 112 -0.05 3.93 -6.53
C SER A 112 -1.23 4.82 -6.14
N LEU A 113 -0.97 5.96 -5.48
CA LEU A 113 -1.99 6.98 -5.20
C LEU A 113 -2.53 7.63 -6.47
N LEU A 114 -1.65 8.03 -7.39
CA LEU A 114 -2.07 8.58 -8.67
C LEU A 114 -2.82 7.54 -9.50
N PHE A 115 -2.34 6.30 -9.52
CA PHE A 115 -3.00 5.19 -10.18
C PHE A 115 -4.40 4.96 -9.62
N SER A 116 -4.58 4.94 -8.29
CA SER A 116 -5.90 4.70 -7.69
C SER A 116 -6.90 5.82 -8.04
N LEU A 117 -6.45 7.07 -8.10
CA LEU A 117 -7.29 8.21 -8.51
C LEU A 117 -7.70 8.09 -9.98
N VAL A 118 -6.77 7.77 -10.88
CA VAL A 118 -7.04 7.63 -12.31
C VAL A 118 -7.90 6.39 -12.59
N ALA A 119 -7.59 5.26 -11.97
CA ALA A 119 -8.33 4.00 -12.10
C ALA A 119 -9.75 4.09 -11.51
N PHE A 120 -9.98 4.97 -10.55
CA PHE A 120 -11.32 5.21 -10.01
C PHE A 120 -12.28 5.82 -11.03
N ILE A 121 -11.80 6.65 -11.97
CA ILE A 121 -12.64 7.32 -12.98
C ILE A 121 -13.43 6.31 -13.84
N PRO A 122 -12.79 5.36 -14.54
CA PRO A 122 -13.53 4.34 -15.30
C PRO A 122 -14.33 3.43 -14.36
N MET A 123 -13.82 3.11 -13.16
CA MET A 123 -14.52 2.24 -12.22
C MET A 123 -15.85 2.84 -11.76
N LYS A 124 -15.90 4.16 -11.52
CA LYS A 124 -17.14 4.88 -11.20
C LYS A 124 -18.14 4.81 -12.34
N LEU A 125 -17.67 4.89 -13.59
CA LEU A 125 -18.50 4.84 -14.78
C LEU A 125 -19.14 3.45 -14.98
N PHE A 126 -18.38 2.37 -14.76
CA PHE A 126 -18.83 1.00 -15.00
C PHE A 126 -19.53 0.34 -13.80
N LEU A 127 -19.08 0.61 -12.57
CA LEU A 127 -19.54 -0.10 -11.37
C LEU A 127 -20.49 0.73 -10.48
N LYS A 128 -20.83 1.96 -10.85
CA LYS A 128 -21.74 2.88 -10.09
C LYS A 128 -21.40 2.98 -8.59
N VAL A 129 -20.12 2.90 -8.24
CA VAL A 129 -19.70 2.91 -6.83
C VAL A 129 -19.50 4.34 -6.34
N ASN A 130 -19.99 4.63 -5.13
CA ASN A 130 -19.93 5.96 -4.54
C ASN A 130 -18.62 6.25 -3.77
N THR A 131 -17.82 5.22 -3.46
CA THR A 131 -16.58 5.34 -2.68
C THR A 131 -15.38 4.73 -3.41
N VAL A 132 -14.19 5.30 -3.19
CA VAL A 132 -12.93 4.83 -3.79
C VAL A 132 -12.38 3.66 -2.95
N PRO A 133 -12.17 2.46 -3.51
CA PRO A 133 -11.47 1.37 -2.82
C PRO A 133 -9.96 1.61 -2.96
N MET A 134 -9.44 2.46 -2.08
CA MET A 134 -8.07 2.96 -2.18
C MET A 134 -7.05 1.85 -1.93
N ALA A 135 -7.16 1.12 -0.82
CA ALA A 135 -6.31 -0.04 -0.52
C ALA A 135 -6.33 -1.09 -1.63
N GLY A 136 -7.49 -1.36 -2.22
CA GLY A 136 -7.64 -2.35 -3.28
C GLY A 136 -6.97 -1.94 -4.58
N LEU A 137 -7.16 -0.70 -5.02
CA LEU A 137 -6.50 -0.19 -6.23
C LEU A 137 -4.98 -0.04 -6.05
N MET A 138 -4.53 0.39 -4.87
CA MET A 138 -3.09 0.40 -4.55
C MET A 138 -2.53 -1.03 -4.49
N GLY A 139 -3.29 -1.99 -3.96
CA GLY A 139 -2.96 -3.42 -3.95
C GLY A 139 -2.80 -3.98 -5.36
N LEU A 140 -3.73 -3.68 -6.28
CA LEU A 140 -3.61 -4.07 -7.69
C LEU A 140 -2.38 -3.46 -8.36
N PHE A 141 -2.08 -2.20 -8.09
CA PHE A 141 -0.88 -1.55 -8.61
C PHE A 141 0.39 -2.24 -8.11
N LEU A 142 0.51 -2.50 -6.80
CA LEU A 142 1.66 -3.20 -6.25
C LEU A 142 1.76 -4.64 -6.74
N MET A 143 0.65 -5.33 -6.93
CA MET A 143 0.62 -6.66 -7.55
C MET A 143 1.18 -6.62 -8.98
N ALA A 144 0.78 -5.64 -9.80
CA ALA A 144 1.29 -5.49 -11.16
C ALA A 144 2.79 -5.18 -11.18
N ILE A 145 3.26 -4.25 -10.34
CA ILE A 145 4.68 -3.88 -10.26
C ILE A 145 5.54 -5.04 -9.75
N THR A 146 5.07 -5.78 -8.75
CA THR A 146 5.79 -6.95 -8.23
C THR A 146 5.85 -8.07 -9.27
N LEU A 147 4.79 -8.32 -10.03
CA LEU A 147 4.83 -9.25 -11.18
C LEU A 147 5.83 -8.81 -12.26
N LEU A 148 5.85 -7.52 -12.61
CA LEU A 148 6.81 -6.98 -13.57
C LEU A 148 8.25 -7.12 -13.08
N SER A 149 8.49 -6.95 -11.78
CA SER A 149 9.83 -7.11 -11.19
C SER A 149 10.36 -8.56 -11.22
N LEU A 150 9.48 -9.55 -11.44
CA LEU A 150 9.88 -10.96 -11.59
C LEU A 150 10.31 -11.30 -13.01
N LEU A 151 10.09 -10.41 -13.99
CA LEU A 151 10.50 -10.63 -15.37
C LEU A 151 12.02 -10.51 -15.52
N PRO A 152 12.67 -11.39 -16.31
CA PRO A 152 14.10 -11.31 -16.54
C PRO A 152 14.46 -9.99 -17.22
N GLY A 153 15.38 -9.22 -16.60
CA GLY A 153 15.82 -7.92 -17.09
C GLY A 153 15.12 -6.71 -16.46
N ALA A 154 14.13 -6.91 -15.59
CA ALA A 154 13.50 -5.83 -14.84
C ALA A 154 14.42 -5.29 -13.72
N PRO A 155 14.40 -3.98 -13.42
CA PRO A 155 15.14 -3.41 -12.30
C PRO A 155 14.60 -3.95 -10.96
N SER A 156 15.49 -4.22 -10.01
CA SER A 156 15.09 -4.65 -8.67
C SER A 156 14.39 -3.52 -7.92
N LEU A 157 13.28 -3.85 -7.26
CA LEU A 157 12.55 -2.93 -6.37
C LEU A 157 13.37 -2.53 -5.13
N TYR A 158 14.46 -3.24 -4.86
CA TYR A 158 15.31 -3.06 -3.67
C TYR A 158 16.69 -2.52 -4.02
N ALA A 159 16.87 -2.01 -5.24
CA ALA A 159 18.18 -1.56 -5.74
C ALA A 159 18.69 -0.26 -5.11
N TYR A 160 17.82 0.53 -4.46
CA TYR A 160 18.08 1.89 -3.98
C TYR A 160 17.63 2.06 -2.54
#